data_AF-A0A2P8PVD1-F1
#
_entry.id   AF-A0A2P8PVD1-F1
#
_cell.length_a   1.000
_cell.length_b   1.000
_cell.length_c   1.000
_cell.angle_alpha   90.00
_cell.angle_beta   90.00
_cell.angle_gamma   90.00
#
_symmetry.space_group_name_H-M   'P 1'
#
loop_
_entity.id
_entity.type
_entity.pdbx_description
1 polymer ?
#
loop_
_entity_poly.entity_id
_entity_poly.type
_entity_poly.pdbx_seq_one_letter_code
_entity_poly.pdbx_strand_id
1 'polypeptide(L)'
;MSGTSRTDEGRGRLGSKLSGLAVALGCVLFLGGFAWGAVVYQPYTVPTDSMAPTIAGGDRVLAERIDGSEVQRGDVVVFKQSTWGNMPMVKRVVAVGGDTVACCTQDNLTVNGKRIEEPYLPEGSAAESSTIPSIEVPEDRLFLLGDERSGSLDSTAHLTEAGNGTVPRSAVSARVDAVAWPMNGMLARPTGFETLGGVSEPGPLRLVLVAVVAGAVLVLGGAAYGPIANRSARRRSRTGAGERALAG
;
A
#
# COMPACT_ATOMS: atom_id res chain seq x y z
N MET A 1 -11.57 -50.83 -44.37
CA MET A 1 -11.58 -49.36 -44.55
C MET A 1 -10.83 -48.75 -43.36
N SER A 2 -9.60 -48.27 -43.57
CA SER A 2 -8.77 -47.65 -42.52
C SER A 2 -9.14 -46.19 -42.34
N GLY A 3 -9.75 -45.85 -41.21
CA GLY A 3 -10.08 -44.49 -40.80
C GLY A 3 -9.21 -44.03 -39.62
N THR A 4 -8.17 -43.28 -39.95
CA THR A 4 -7.36 -42.35 -39.13
C THR A 4 -7.82 -42.04 -37.68
N SER A 5 -7.10 -42.58 -36.69
CA SER A 5 -7.10 -42.12 -35.29
C SER A 5 -5.97 -41.11 -34.99
N ARG A 6 -5.79 -40.08 -35.83
CA ARG A 6 -4.63 -39.16 -35.77
C ARG A 6 -4.89 -37.81 -35.08
N THR A 7 -6.10 -37.52 -34.58
CA THR A 7 -6.44 -36.17 -34.11
C THR A 7 -6.49 -35.98 -32.58
N ASP A 8 -6.50 -37.06 -31.79
CA ASP A 8 -6.66 -36.93 -30.32
C ASP A 8 -5.32 -36.74 -29.58
N GLU A 9 -4.22 -37.34 -30.06
CA GLU A 9 -2.89 -37.22 -29.44
C GLU A 9 -2.32 -35.78 -29.48
N GLY A 10 -2.64 -35.01 -30.53
CA GLY A 10 -2.14 -33.65 -30.71
C GLY A 10 -2.73 -32.66 -29.69
N ARG A 11 -3.98 -32.86 -29.27
CA ARG A 11 -4.70 -31.96 -28.34
C ARG A 11 -4.20 -32.11 -26.90
N GLY A 12 -3.92 -33.33 -26.45
CA GLY A 12 -3.37 -33.61 -25.11
C GLY A 12 -1.96 -33.04 -24.91
N ARG A 13 -1.10 -33.17 -25.93
CA ARG A 13 0.30 -32.67 -25.90
C ARG A 13 0.40 -31.15 -25.93
N LEU A 14 -0.52 -30.47 -26.63
CA LEU A 14 -0.56 -29.01 -26.64
C LEU A 14 -1.07 -28.47 -25.30
N GLY A 15 -2.10 -29.10 -24.73
CA GLY A 15 -2.67 -28.74 -23.42
C GLY A 15 -1.65 -28.83 -22.28
N SER A 16 -0.86 -29.91 -22.23
CA SER A 16 0.20 -30.05 -21.22
C SER A 16 1.32 -29.02 -21.37
N LYS A 17 1.68 -28.64 -22.59
CA LYS A 17 2.69 -27.59 -22.84
C LYS A 17 2.19 -26.21 -22.42
N LEU A 18 0.93 -25.89 -22.73
CA LEU A 18 0.31 -24.63 -22.35
C LEU A 18 0.13 -24.53 -20.83
N SER A 19 -0.28 -25.62 -20.17
CA SER A 19 -0.32 -25.73 -18.71
C SER A 19 1.06 -25.51 -18.09
N GLY A 20 2.11 -26.15 -18.62
CA GLY A 20 3.48 -25.95 -18.14
C GLY A 20 3.98 -24.50 -18.31
N LEU A 21 3.68 -23.86 -19.45
CA LEU A 21 4.01 -22.45 -19.68
C LEU A 21 3.26 -21.53 -18.72
N ALA A 22 1.97 -21.79 -18.48
CA ALA A 22 1.17 -21.03 -17.52
C ALA A 22 1.75 -21.14 -16.09
N VAL A 23 2.15 -22.34 -15.66
CA VAL A 23 2.81 -22.53 -14.35
C VAL A 23 4.14 -21.77 -14.30
N ALA A 24 4.97 -21.86 -15.33
CA ALA A 24 6.25 -21.16 -15.37
C ALA A 24 6.08 -19.63 -15.28
N LEU A 25 5.19 -19.06 -16.10
CA LEU A 25 4.85 -17.63 -16.04
C LEU A 25 4.26 -17.25 -14.67
N GLY A 26 3.40 -18.10 -14.12
CA GLY A 26 2.81 -17.92 -12.81
C GLY A 26 3.86 -17.85 -11.71
N CYS A 27 4.85 -18.74 -11.73
CA CYS A 27 5.97 -18.73 -10.79
C CYS A 27 6.82 -17.46 -10.92
N VAL A 28 7.11 -17.00 -12.14
CA VAL A 28 7.87 -15.75 -12.36
C VAL A 28 7.11 -14.55 -11.79
N LEU A 29 5.81 -14.43 -12.07
CA LEU A 29 5.00 -13.32 -11.55
C LEU A 29 4.85 -13.39 -10.02
N PHE A 30 4.60 -14.57 -9.48
CA PHE A 30 4.44 -14.77 -8.03
C PHE A 30 5.73 -14.48 -7.27
N LEU A 31 6.82 -15.17 -7.61
CA LEU A 31 8.10 -15.04 -6.90
C LEU A 31 8.75 -13.69 -7.19
N GLY A 32 8.68 -13.21 -8.43
CA GLY A 32 9.21 -11.90 -8.82
C GLY A 32 8.44 -10.76 -8.15
N GLY A 33 7.11 -10.79 -8.17
CA GLY A 33 6.27 -9.82 -7.48
C GLY A 33 6.50 -9.83 -5.97
N PHE A 34 6.53 -11.02 -5.36
CA PHE A 34 6.80 -11.15 -3.92
C PHE A 34 8.19 -10.64 -3.53
N ALA A 35 9.23 -11.03 -4.28
CA ALA A 35 10.60 -10.58 -4.01
C ALA A 35 10.75 -9.07 -4.19
N TRP A 36 10.15 -8.50 -5.25
CA TRP A 36 10.13 -7.05 -5.45
C TRP A 36 9.42 -6.35 -4.30
N GLY A 37 8.23 -6.81 -3.92
CA GLY A 37 7.48 -6.28 -2.78
C GLY A 37 8.27 -6.35 -1.48
N ALA A 38 8.96 -7.46 -1.20
CA ALA A 38 9.74 -7.64 0.02
C ALA A 38 10.99 -6.74 0.10
N VAL A 39 11.53 -6.32 -1.05
CA VAL A 39 12.65 -5.37 -1.11
C VAL A 39 12.15 -3.94 -0.91
N VAL A 40 11.04 -3.58 -1.57
CA VAL A 40 10.53 -2.19 -1.60
C VAL A 40 9.71 -1.85 -0.36
N TYR A 41 8.97 -2.80 0.21
CA TYR A 41 8.09 -2.56 1.36
C TYR A 41 8.64 -3.19 2.64
N GLN A 42 8.49 -2.46 3.74
CA GLN A 42 8.76 -2.96 5.09
C GLN A 42 7.49 -2.89 5.94
N PRO A 43 7.14 -3.97 6.67
CA PRO A 43 6.05 -3.93 7.63
C PRO A 43 6.47 -3.21 8.92
N TYR A 44 5.57 -2.43 9.50
CA TYR A 44 5.71 -1.81 10.81
C TYR A 44 4.47 -2.07 11.67
N THR A 45 4.66 -2.33 12.96
CA THR A 45 3.56 -2.34 13.94
C THR A 45 3.47 -0.96 14.56
N VAL A 46 2.30 -0.32 14.49
CA VAL A 46 2.06 1.00 15.08
C VAL A 46 1.60 0.82 16.54
N PRO A 47 2.33 1.35 17.54
CA PRO A 47 2.03 1.07 18.94
C PRO A 47 1.04 2.04 19.59
N THR A 48 0.66 3.13 18.90
CA THR A 48 -0.15 4.23 19.46
C THR A 48 -1.29 4.62 18.53
N ASP A 49 -2.32 5.24 19.10
CA ASP A 49 -3.47 5.80 18.37
C ASP A 49 -3.22 7.19 17.78
N SER A 50 -1.96 7.65 17.73
CA SER A 50 -1.66 9.02 17.32
C SER A 50 -1.97 9.34 15.85
N MET A 51 -2.28 8.31 15.07
CA MET A 51 -2.69 8.38 13.68
C MET A 51 -4.15 7.94 13.48
N ALA A 52 -4.92 7.74 14.54
CA ALA A 52 -6.34 7.42 14.43
C ALA A 52 -7.11 8.62 13.84
N PRO A 53 -8.14 8.39 13.01
CA PRO A 53 -8.72 7.10 12.62
C PRO A 53 -8.00 6.40 11.46
N THR A 54 -7.02 7.05 10.83
CA THR A 54 -6.33 6.55 9.64
C THR A 54 -5.53 5.27 9.91
N ILE A 55 -4.82 5.21 11.04
CA ILE A 55 -4.06 4.05 11.51
C ILE A 55 -4.26 3.94 13.03
N ALA A 56 -4.81 2.82 13.48
CA ALA A 56 -5.06 2.56 14.89
C ALA A 56 -3.85 1.95 15.59
N GLY A 57 -3.80 2.08 16.91
CA GLY A 57 -2.86 1.35 17.76
C GLY A 57 -3.02 -0.15 17.59
N GLY A 58 -1.91 -0.83 17.30
CA GLY A 58 -1.84 -2.26 17.01
C GLY A 58 -1.84 -2.61 15.52
N ASP A 59 -2.11 -1.65 14.64
CA ASP A 59 -2.13 -1.89 13.19
C ASP A 59 -0.75 -2.28 12.66
N ARG A 60 -0.74 -3.15 11.63
CA ARG A 60 0.45 -3.44 10.84
C ARG A 60 0.34 -2.74 9.51
N VAL A 61 1.24 -1.80 9.28
CA VAL A 61 1.28 -1.00 8.06
C VAL A 61 2.38 -1.49 7.12
N LEU A 62 2.17 -1.34 5.81
CA LEU A 62 3.19 -1.51 4.79
C LEU A 62 3.69 -0.14 4.38
N ALA A 63 4.98 0.07 4.56
CA ALA A 63 5.64 1.32 4.19
C ALA A 63 6.68 1.06 3.10
N GLU A 64 6.58 1.84 2.03
CA GLU A 64 7.52 1.89 0.92
C GLU A 64 8.83 2.52 1.39
N ARG A 65 9.95 1.86 1.12
CA ARG A 65 11.29 2.41 1.35
C ARG A 65 11.55 3.52 0.36
N ILE A 66 11.45 4.75 0.84
CA ILE A 66 11.80 5.97 0.11
C ILE A 66 12.70 6.85 0.99
N ASP A 67 13.41 7.77 0.36
CA ASP A 67 14.12 8.81 1.09
C ASP A 67 13.26 10.08 1.26
N GLY A 68 13.76 10.99 2.08
CA GLY A 68 13.07 12.24 2.36
C GLY A 68 12.83 13.12 1.14
N SER A 69 13.58 13.02 0.05
CA SER A 69 13.43 13.86 -1.15
C SER A 69 12.16 13.56 -1.94
N GLU A 70 11.65 12.33 -1.83
CA GLU A 70 10.44 11.87 -2.50
C GLU A 70 9.15 12.24 -1.74
N VAL A 71 9.29 12.61 -0.46
CA VAL A 71 8.17 12.94 0.44
C VAL A 71 7.44 14.21 -0.02
N GLN A 72 6.11 14.16 -0.05
CA GLN A 72 5.27 15.32 -0.34
C GLN A 72 4.27 15.59 0.78
N ARG A 73 3.58 16.73 0.68
CA ARG A 73 2.51 17.08 1.60
C ARG A 73 1.41 16.02 1.58
N GLY A 74 0.89 15.72 2.76
CA GLY A 74 -0.12 14.73 3.01
C GLY A 74 0.38 13.29 3.13
N ASP A 75 1.65 13.00 2.81
CA ASP A 75 2.23 11.67 3.00
C ASP A 75 2.24 11.27 4.48
N VAL A 76 2.00 10.00 4.76
CA VAL A 76 2.21 9.43 6.09
C VAL A 76 3.59 8.79 6.09
N VAL A 77 4.50 9.23 6.95
CA VAL A 77 5.92 8.84 6.91
C VAL A 77 6.35 8.13 8.18
N VAL A 78 7.28 7.18 8.02
CA VAL A 78 8.03 6.56 9.11
C VAL A 78 9.37 7.26 9.24
N PHE A 79 9.63 7.87 10.39
CA PHE A 79 10.86 8.60 10.66
C PHE A 79 11.41 8.29 12.05
N LYS A 80 12.68 8.64 12.28
CA LYS A 80 13.33 8.56 13.60
C LYS A 80 13.93 9.91 13.95
N GLN A 81 13.45 10.52 15.04
CA GLN A 81 13.99 11.77 15.54
C GLN A 81 14.34 11.62 17.02
N SER A 82 15.63 11.59 17.33
CA SER A 82 16.14 11.30 18.68
C SER A 82 15.65 12.28 19.76
N THR A 83 15.36 13.53 19.39
CA THR A 83 14.80 14.52 20.30
C THR A 83 13.34 14.24 20.66
N TRP A 84 12.62 13.50 19.83
CA TRP A 84 11.22 13.09 20.07
C TRP A 84 11.14 11.71 20.70
N GLY A 85 12.08 10.83 20.37
CA GLY A 85 12.20 9.51 20.93
C GLY A 85 13.17 8.59 20.18
N ASN A 86 13.47 7.44 20.78
CA ASN A 86 14.41 6.47 20.23
C ASN A 86 13.75 5.38 19.35
N MET A 87 12.44 5.46 19.13
CA MET A 87 11.68 4.50 18.32
C MET A 87 11.21 5.16 17.01
N PRO A 88 11.04 4.39 15.92
CA PRO A 88 10.37 4.89 14.73
C PRO A 88 8.97 5.41 15.07
N MET A 89 8.62 6.55 14.49
CA MET A 89 7.32 7.20 14.66
C MET A 89 6.63 7.29 13.30
N VAL A 90 5.29 7.35 13.33
CA VAL A 90 4.45 7.53 12.14
C VAL A 90 3.65 8.80 12.31
N LYS A 91 3.77 9.72 11.35
CA LYS A 91 3.05 11.00 11.31
C LYS A 91 2.72 11.41 9.88
N ARG A 92 1.75 12.29 9.71
CA ARG A 92 1.41 12.92 8.42
C ARG A 92 2.24 14.17 8.19
N VAL A 93 2.77 14.31 6.99
CA VAL A 93 3.45 15.51 6.53
C VAL A 93 2.39 16.56 6.21
N VAL A 94 2.39 17.67 6.93
CA VAL A 94 1.46 18.78 6.67
C VAL A 94 2.13 19.87 5.84
N ALA A 95 3.40 20.16 6.15
CA ALA A 95 4.15 21.19 5.46
C ALA A 95 5.59 20.71 5.21
N VAL A 96 6.18 21.20 4.13
CA VAL A 96 7.55 20.91 3.69
C VAL A 96 8.38 22.20 3.66
N GLY A 97 9.70 22.10 3.48
CA GLY A 97 10.59 23.26 3.38
C GLY A 97 10.04 24.38 2.48
N GLY A 98 10.13 25.62 3.00
CA GLY A 98 9.60 26.83 2.37
C GLY A 98 8.12 27.13 2.67
N ASP A 99 7.37 26.18 3.24
CA ASP A 99 5.99 26.43 3.64
C ASP A 99 5.89 27.25 4.93
N THR A 100 4.81 28.00 5.05
CA THR A 100 4.36 28.56 6.32
C THR A 100 3.13 27.81 6.82
N VAL A 101 3.21 27.17 7.99
CA VAL A 101 2.09 26.49 8.65
C VAL A 101 1.56 27.32 9.81
N ALA A 102 0.24 27.40 9.96
CA ALA A 102 -0.40 28.07 11.09
C ALA A 102 -1.77 27.43 11.41
N CYS A 103 -2.14 27.45 12.69
CA CYS A 103 -3.43 26.96 13.19
C CYS A 103 -3.79 27.67 14.52
N CYS A 104 -5.06 27.85 14.90
CA CYS A 104 -6.27 27.48 14.17
C CYS A 104 -7.16 28.70 14.05
N THR A 105 -6.97 29.47 12.98
CA THR A 105 -7.93 30.52 12.63
C THR A 105 -9.23 29.84 12.19
N GLN A 106 -10.29 29.97 12.99
CA GLN A 106 -11.60 29.33 12.75
C GLN A 106 -11.53 27.80 12.66
N ASP A 107 -10.75 27.16 13.53
CA ASP A 107 -10.57 25.70 13.61
C ASP A 107 -9.94 25.06 12.37
N ASN A 108 -9.17 25.82 11.59
CA ASN A 108 -8.53 25.31 10.37
C ASN A 108 -7.02 25.38 10.42
N LEU A 109 -6.40 24.31 9.94
CA LEU A 109 -5.01 24.28 9.54
C LEU A 109 -4.83 25.04 8.24
N THR A 110 -3.83 25.92 8.21
CA THR A 110 -3.47 26.67 7.02
C THR A 110 -2.02 26.42 6.66
N VAL A 111 -1.76 26.28 5.36
CA VAL A 111 -0.41 26.19 4.80
C VAL A 111 -0.31 27.22 3.68
N ASN A 112 0.69 28.11 3.78
CA ASN A 112 0.86 29.28 2.92
C ASN A 112 -0.40 30.16 2.86
N GLY A 113 -1.08 30.32 4.00
CA GLY A 113 -2.32 31.09 4.12
C GLY A 113 -3.55 30.44 3.47
N LYS A 114 -3.42 29.26 2.85
CA LYS A 114 -4.54 28.51 2.29
C LYS A 114 -5.04 27.48 3.31
N ARG A 115 -6.36 27.41 3.49
CA ARG A 115 -7.01 26.39 4.29
C ARG A 115 -6.81 25.01 3.66
N ILE A 116 -6.46 24.04 4.48
CA ILE A 116 -6.32 22.64 4.08
C ILE A 116 -7.58 21.87 4.42
N GLU A 117 -8.05 21.08 3.46
CA GLU A 117 -9.11 20.10 3.69
C GLU A 117 -8.48 18.81 4.21
N GLU A 118 -8.97 18.32 5.34
CA GLU A 118 -8.38 17.18 6.04
C GLU A 118 -9.38 16.02 6.10
N PRO A 119 -9.71 15.38 4.96
CA PRO A 119 -10.76 14.36 4.90
C PRO A 119 -10.40 13.07 5.65
N TYR A 120 -9.15 12.94 6.11
CA TYR A 120 -8.68 11.85 6.98
C TYR A 120 -9.02 12.07 8.46
N LEU A 121 -9.47 13.27 8.84
CA LEU A 121 -9.94 13.55 10.19
C LEU A 121 -11.45 13.25 10.32
N PRO A 122 -11.93 12.88 11.52
CA PRO A 122 -13.37 12.73 11.77
C PRO A 122 -14.15 14.01 11.46
N GLU A 123 -15.37 13.88 10.92
CA GLU A 123 -16.20 15.06 10.66
C GLU A 123 -16.45 15.86 11.94
N GLY A 124 -16.20 17.17 11.88
CA GLY A 124 -16.38 18.07 13.02
C GLY A 124 -15.25 18.05 14.07
N SER A 125 -14.17 17.29 13.85
CA SER A 125 -12.97 17.41 14.69
C SER A 125 -12.29 18.75 14.49
N ALA A 126 -11.71 19.32 15.56
CA ALA A 126 -10.84 20.47 15.45
C ALA A 126 -9.60 20.15 14.60
N ALA A 127 -9.15 21.09 13.76
CA ALA A 127 -7.94 20.90 12.98
C ALA A 127 -6.70 20.72 13.85
N GLU A 128 -6.64 21.34 15.04
CA GLU A 128 -5.67 21.01 16.09
C GLU A 128 -6.23 21.32 17.47
N SER A 129 -5.74 20.61 18.50
CA SER A 129 -6.02 20.94 19.90
C SER A 129 -5.14 22.07 20.45
N SER A 130 -3.98 22.30 19.82
CA SER A 130 -3.00 23.30 20.24
C SER A 130 -2.90 24.43 19.22
N THR A 131 -2.59 25.64 19.70
CA THR A 131 -2.31 26.77 18.79
C THR A 131 -0.96 26.55 18.11
N ILE A 132 -0.96 26.59 16.77
CA ILE A 132 0.26 26.57 15.97
C ILE A 132 0.55 28.02 15.55
N PRO A 133 1.58 28.68 16.10
CA PRO A 133 1.98 29.99 15.62
C PRO A 133 2.39 29.90 14.15
N SER A 134 2.43 31.03 13.45
CA SER A 134 2.93 31.05 12.07
C SER A 134 4.39 30.62 12.04
N ILE A 135 4.65 29.41 11.52
CA ILE A 135 5.98 28.80 11.46
C ILE A 135 6.35 28.62 10.00
N GLU A 136 7.46 29.22 9.60
CA GLU A 136 8.13 28.90 8.34
C GLU A 136 8.96 27.62 8.53
N VAL A 137 8.67 26.61 7.71
CA VAL A 137 9.36 25.33 7.71
C VAL A 137 10.69 25.53 6.99
N PRO A 138 11.83 25.33 7.68
CA PRO A 138 13.13 25.47 7.02
C PRO A 138 13.29 24.49 5.87
N GLU A 139 14.13 24.86 4.90
CA GLU A 139 14.55 23.94 3.84
C GLU A 139 15.07 22.61 4.41
N ASP A 140 14.84 21.52 3.67
CA ASP A 140 15.16 20.15 4.07
C ASP A 140 14.49 19.67 5.37
N ARG A 141 13.41 20.32 5.80
CA ARG A 141 12.61 19.91 6.97
C ARG A 141 11.13 19.73 6.63
N LEU A 142 10.45 19.06 7.54
CA LEU A 142 9.05 18.68 7.47
C LEU A 142 8.34 19.10 8.75
N PHE A 143 7.12 19.58 8.64
CA PHE A 143 6.20 19.75 9.77
C PHE A 143 5.20 18.59 9.75
N LEU A 144 5.26 17.77 10.80
CA LEU A 144 4.53 16.51 10.91
C LEU A 144 3.46 16.60 11.99
N LEU A 145 2.24 16.16 11.70
CA LEU A 145 1.13 16.10 12.65
C LEU A 145 0.57 14.69 12.74
N GLY A 146 0.01 14.34 13.89
CA GLY A 146 -0.84 13.16 14.03
C GLY A 146 -2.21 13.40 13.43
N ASP A 147 -2.86 12.34 12.97
CA ASP A 147 -4.29 12.43 12.61
C ASP A 147 -5.16 12.49 13.88
N GLU A 148 -4.66 11.99 15.02
CA GLU A 148 -5.28 12.21 16.33
C GLU A 148 -4.81 13.54 16.94
N ARG A 149 -5.52 14.61 16.59
CA ARG A 149 -5.18 16.02 16.88
C ARG A 149 -5.18 16.42 18.35
N SER A 150 -5.76 15.60 19.23
CA SER A 150 -5.84 15.91 20.67
C SER A 150 -4.79 15.21 21.52
N GLY A 151 -4.31 14.04 21.07
CA GLY A 151 -3.41 13.17 21.85
C GLY A 151 -2.05 12.90 21.21
N SER A 152 -1.79 13.45 20.03
CA SER A 152 -0.55 13.22 19.30
C SER A 152 0.62 14.04 19.86
N LEU A 153 1.70 13.35 20.23
CA LEU A 153 3.02 13.99 20.37
C LEU A 153 3.66 14.09 18.98
N ASP A 154 3.62 15.29 18.41
CA ASP A 154 4.11 15.64 17.08
C ASP A 154 4.77 17.03 17.06
N SER A 155 4.87 17.67 15.90
CA SER A 155 5.58 18.95 15.77
C SER A 155 5.10 20.01 16.76
N THR A 156 3.80 20.01 17.10
CA THR A 156 3.21 20.97 18.04
C THR A 156 3.73 20.83 19.47
N ALA A 157 4.11 19.61 19.88
CA ALA A 157 4.68 19.34 21.19
C ALA A 157 6.14 19.81 21.32
N HIS A 158 6.80 20.08 20.19
CA HIS A 158 8.24 20.37 20.11
C HIS A 158 8.55 21.78 19.58
N LEU A 159 7.57 22.69 19.58
CA LEU A 159 7.71 24.04 19.01
C LEU A 159 8.77 24.92 19.69
N THR A 160 9.10 24.66 20.95
CA THR A 160 10.12 25.39 21.71
C THR A 160 11.53 24.81 21.55
N GLU A 161 11.66 23.69 20.84
CA GLU A 161 12.95 23.03 20.58
C GLU A 161 13.64 23.60 19.34
N ALA A 162 14.92 23.23 19.17
CA ALA A 162 15.69 23.59 17.99
C ALA A 162 15.01 23.06 16.71
N GLY A 163 14.67 23.98 15.81
CA GLY A 163 13.94 23.67 14.58
C GLY A 163 12.42 23.83 14.68
N ASN A 164 11.89 24.44 15.74
CA ASN A 164 10.47 24.82 15.86
C ASN A 164 9.51 23.63 15.62
N GLY A 165 9.83 22.48 16.20
CA GLY A 165 9.05 21.26 16.02
C GLY A 165 9.14 20.61 14.64
N THR A 166 10.03 21.04 13.75
CA THR A 166 10.19 20.39 12.44
C THR A 166 11.15 19.21 12.50
N VAL A 167 11.02 18.27 11.57
CA VAL A 167 11.84 17.06 11.44
C VAL A 167 12.67 17.13 10.16
N PRO A 168 13.98 16.77 10.18
CA PRO A 168 14.79 16.72 8.95
C PRO A 168 14.21 15.71 7.96
N ARG A 169 14.20 16.03 6.65
CA ARG A 169 13.81 15.08 5.60
C ARG A 169 14.66 13.81 5.64
N SER A 170 15.94 13.93 5.98
CA SER A 170 16.87 12.81 6.15
C SER A 170 16.54 11.87 7.31
N ALA A 171 15.64 12.26 8.22
CA ALA A 171 15.15 11.39 9.28
C ALA A 171 14.06 10.41 8.79
N VAL A 172 13.49 10.64 7.61
CA VAL A 172 12.49 9.77 6.99
C VAL A 172 13.16 8.52 6.43
N SER A 173 12.49 7.38 6.60
CA SER A 173 12.97 6.07 6.14
C SER A 173 11.98 5.31 5.27
N ALA A 174 10.70 5.69 5.32
CA ALA A 174 9.65 5.07 4.53
C ALA A 174 8.40 5.96 4.47
N ARG A 175 7.55 5.73 3.46
CA ARG A 175 6.18 6.27 3.35
C ARG A 175 5.18 5.15 3.50
N VAL A 176 4.18 5.33 4.34
CA VAL A 176 3.12 4.36 4.55
C VAL A 176 2.12 4.43 3.39
N ASP A 177 1.84 3.28 2.77
CA ASP A 177 0.89 3.18 1.66
C ASP A 177 -0.38 2.41 2.03
N ALA A 178 -0.32 1.51 3.01
CA ALA A 178 -1.44 0.64 3.36
C ALA A 178 -1.40 0.13 4.80
N VAL A 179 -2.59 -0.18 5.34
CA VAL A 179 -2.77 -0.98 6.54
C VAL A 179 -2.99 -2.44 6.11
N ALA A 180 -1.99 -3.28 6.36
CA ALA A 180 -2.02 -4.70 6.00
C ALA A 180 -2.75 -5.56 7.04
N TRP A 181 -2.81 -5.12 8.30
CA TRP A 181 -3.57 -5.80 9.35
C TRP A 181 -4.12 -4.82 10.40
N PRO A 182 -5.43 -4.83 10.71
CA PRO A 182 -6.49 -5.52 9.97
C PRO A 182 -6.54 -4.97 8.54
N MET A 183 -6.96 -5.76 7.54
CA MET A 183 -6.81 -5.44 6.10
C MET A 183 -7.65 -4.22 5.65
N ASN A 184 -7.38 -3.03 6.18
CA ASN A 184 -8.10 -1.79 5.90
C ASN A 184 -7.67 -1.17 4.56
N GLY A 185 -6.70 -1.79 3.88
CA GLY A 185 -6.35 -1.47 2.50
C GLY A 185 -5.37 -0.31 2.40
N MET A 186 -5.37 0.32 1.22
CA MET A 186 -4.50 1.46 0.94
C MET A 186 -5.03 2.72 1.62
N LEU A 187 -4.10 3.56 2.07
CA LEU A 187 -4.41 4.87 2.62
C LEU A 187 -5.11 5.73 1.57
N ALA A 188 -6.08 6.52 2.02
CA ALA A 188 -6.73 7.51 1.18
C ALA A 188 -5.72 8.59 0.77
N ARG A 189 -5.87 9.11 -0.45
CA ARG A 189 -5.03 10.22 -0.89
C ARG A 189 -5.37 11.50 -0.12
N PRO A 190 -4.37 12.30 0.25
CA PRO A 190 -4.57 13.52 1.00
C PRO A 190 -4.95 14.66 0.05
N THR A 191 -6.14 14.57 -0.56
CA THR A 191 -6.58 15.45 -1.67
C THR A 191 -6.60 16.93 -1.32
N GLY A 192 -6.77 17.29 -0.04
CA GLY A 192 -6.74 18.69 0.38
C GLY A 192 -5.41 19.42 0.13
N PHE A 193 -4.31 18.68 -0.03
CA PHE A 193 -3.00 19.25 -0.33
C PHE A 193 -2.75 19.45 -1.83
N GLU A 194 -3.58 18.89 -2.72
CA GLU A 194 -3.41 19.01 -4.18
C GLU A 194 -3.41 20.49 -4.64
N THR A 195 -4.16 21.34 -3.94
CA THR A 195 -4.26 22.79 -4.21
C THR A 195 -2.98 23.57 -3.89
N LEU A 196 -2.03 22.96 -3.18
CA LEU A 196 -0.72 23.51 -2.85
C LEU A 196 0.39 23.06 -3.79
N GLY A 197 0.09 22.19 -4.75
CA GLY A 197 1.07 21.54 -5.61
C GLY A 197 1.27 20.07 -5.27
N GLY A 198 2.29 19.46 -5.89
CA GLY A 198 2.49 18.01 -6.01
C GLY A 198 2.13 17.18 -4.78
N VAL A 199 1.22 16.24 -4.97
CA VAL A 199 1.03 15.09 -4.10
C VAL A 199 1.84 13.92 -4.63
N SER A 200 2.32 13.09 -3.72
CA SER A 200 3.06 11.89 -4.06
C SER A 200 2.28 10.94 -4.97
N GLU A 201 2.99 10.28 -5.89
CA GLU A 201 2.45 9.12 -6.59
C GLU A 201 2.45 7.89 -5.66
N PRO A 202 1.41 7.04 -5.70
CA PRO A 202 1.38 5.80 -4.93
C PRO A 202 2.54 4.89 -5.33
N GLY A 203 3.12 4.22 -4.34
CA GLY A 203 4.13 3.20 -4.60
C GLY A 203 3.59 2.01 -5.40
N PRO A 204 4.47 1.08 -5.79
CA PRO A 204 4.13 -0.04 -6.68
C PRO A 204 3.29 -1.13 -5.99
N LEU A 205 2.79 -0.93 -4.77
CA LEU A 205 2.05 -1.96 -4.00
C LEU A 205 0.93 -2.62 -4.81
N ARG A 206 0.17 -1.84 -5.58
CA ARG A 206 -0.90 -2.39 -6.44
C ARG A 206 -0.34 -3.33 -7.51
N LEU A 207 0.76 -2.95 -8.16
CA LEU A 207 1.41 -3.75 -9.20
C LEU A 207 1.99 -5.03 -8.61
N VAL A 208 2.63 -4.92 -7.44
CA VAL A 208 3.15 -6.06 -6.66
C VAL A 208 2.03 -7.04 -6.34
N LEU A 209 0.91 -6.55 -5.77
CA LEU A 209 -0.25 -7.40 -5.43
C LEU A 209 -0.85 -8.07 -6.66
N VAL A 210 -1.01 -7.33 -7.77
CA VAL A 210 -1.51 -7.89 -9.04
C VAL A 210 -0.58 -8.97 -9.55
N ALA A 211 0.73 -8.75 -9.55
CA ALA A 211 1.71 -9.75 -9.98
C ALA A 211 1.65 -11.02 -9.13
N VAL A 212 1.59 -10.87 -7.80
CA VAL A 212 1.51 -12.00 -6.86
C VAL A 212 0.20 -12.78 -7.07
N VAL A 213 -0.94 -12.11 -7.11
CA VAL A 213 -2.25 -12.77 -7.27
C VAL A 213 -2.38 -13.44 -8.64
N ALA A 214 -2.04 -12.72 -9.72
CA ALA A 214 -2.08 -13.29 -11.07
C ALA A 214 -1.12 -14.49 -11.20
N GLY A 215 0.07 -14.38 -10.59
CA GLY A 215 1.03 -15.47 -10.51
C GLY A 215 0.46 -16.71 -9.81
N ALA A 216 -0.14 -16.53 -8.63
CA ALA A 216 -0.77 -17.61 -7.87
C ALA A 216 -1.91 -18.28 -8.66
N VAL A 217 -2.77 -17.49 -9.32
CA VAL A 217 -3.87 -17.99 -10.15
C VAL A 217 -3.34 -18.83 -11.32
N LEU A 218 -2.28 -18.38 -12.00
CA LEU A 218 -1.67 -19.12 -13.11
C LEU A 218 -1.02 -20.44 -12.65
N VAL A 219 -0.32 -20.43 -11.51
CA VAL A 219 0.26 -21.65 -10.93
C VAL A 219 -0.82 -22.67 -10.59
N LEU A 220 -1.85 -22.24 -9.85
CA LEU A 220 -2.93 -23.14 -9.43
C LEU A 220 -3.76 -23.66 -10.62
N GLY A 221 -4.13 -22.78 -11.55
CA GLY A 221 -4.89 -23.15 -12.74
C GLY A 221 -4.10 -24.05 -13.69
N GLY A 222 -2.81 -23.74 -13.89
CA GLY A 222 -1.90 -24.56 -14.68
C GLY A 222 -1.69 -25.95 -14.06
N ALA A 223 -1.45 -26.04 -12.75
CA ALA A 223 -1.25 -27.31 -12.05
C ALA A 223 -2.53 -28.18 -12.02
N ALA A 224 -3.71 -27.57 -11.88
CA ALA A 224 -4.99 -28.27 -11.86
C ALA A 224 -5.41 -28.83 -13.24
N TYR A 225 -4.82 -28.33 -14.34
CA TYR A 225 -5.17 -28.75 -15.70
C TYR A 225 -5.05 -30.26 -15.92
N GLY A 226 -3.94 -30.88 -15.51
CA GLY A 226 -3.70 -32.31 -15.69
C GLY A 226 -4.75 -33.21 -15.02
N PRO A 227 -4.99 -33.06 -13.70
CA PRO A 227 -6.06 -33.78 -13.00
C PRO A 227 -7.46 -33.60 -13.61
N ILE A 228 -7.81 -32.38 -14.02
CA ILE A 228 -9.14 -32.06 -14.57
C ILE A 228 -9.31 -32.64 -15.97
N ALA A 229 -8.28 -32.53 -16.83
CA ALA A 229 -8.28 -33.13 -18.17
C ALA A 229 -8.42 -34.67 -18.09
N ASN A 230 -7.72 -35.30 -17.14
CA ASN A 230 -7.80 -36.75 -16.94
C ASN A 230 -9.18 -37.20 -16.43
N ARG A 231 -9.79 -36.45 -15.50
CA ARG A 231 -11.13 -36.77 -14.97
C ARG A 231 -12.21 -36.61 -16.03
N SER A 232 -12.13 -35.57 -16.87
CA SER A 232 -13.09 -35.33 -17.95
C SER A 232 -12.97 -36.35 -19.09
N ALA A 233 -11.75 -36.74 -19.47
CA ALA A 233 -11.52 -37.81 -20.43
C ALA A 233 -12.10 -39.16 -19.96
N ARG A 234 -11.87 -39.54 -18.69
CA ARG A 234 -12.46 -40.75 -18.08
C ARG A 234 -13.99 -40.71 -18.02
N ARG A 235 -14.59 -39.54 -17.86
CA ARG A 235 -16.05 -39.40 -17.83
C ARG A 235 -16.65 -39.59 -19.22
N ARG A 236 -16.05 -39.00 -20.26
CA ARG A 236 -16.47 -39.19 -21.67
C ARG A 236 -16.36 -40.64 -22.12
N SER A 237 -15.30 -41.35 -21.76
CA SER A 237 -15.14 -42.77 -22.12
C SER A 237 -16.21 -43.66 -21.48
N ARG A 238 -16.62 -43.39 -20.23
CA ARG A 238 -17.73 -44.11 -19.58
C ARG A 238 -19.09 -43.83 -20.22
N THR A 239 -19.37 -42.59 -20.60
CA THR A 239 -20.63 -42.24 -21.28
C THR A 239 -20.72 -42.89 -22.66
N GLY A 240 -19.64 -42.84 -23.46
CA GLY A 240 -19.60 -43.47 -24.79
C GLY A 240 -19.63 -45.00 -24.76
N ALA A 241 -19.10 -45.63 -23.70
CA ALA A 241 -19.23 -47.07 -23.50
C ALA A 241 -20.67 -47.49 -23.14
N GLY A 242 -21.39 -46.65 -22.37
CA GLY A 242 -22.79 -46.87 -22.02
C GLY A 242 -23.73 -46.78 -23.23
N GLU A 243 -23.54 -45.78 -24.12
CA GLU A 243 -24.33 -45.65 -25.34
C GLU A 243 -24.12 -46.82 -26.32
N ARG A 244 -22.90 -47.35 -26.43
CA ARG A 244 -22.62 -48.52 -27.30
C ARG A 244 -23.20 -49.82 -26.76
N ALA A 245 -23.33 -49.96 -25.44
CA ALA A 245 -23.94 -51.14 -24.82
C ALA A 245 -25.48 -51.14 -24.92
N LEU A 246 -26.10 -49.99 -25.15
CA LEU A 246 -27.56 -49.85 -25.33
C LEU A 246 -28.00 -49.93 -26.80
N ALA A 247 -27.07 -49.89 -27.75
CA ALA A 247 -27.33 -49.84 -29.19
C ALA A 247 -27.02 -51.17 -29.94
N GLY A 248 -26.64 -52.23 -29.22
CA GLY A 248 -26.40 -53.58 -29.77
C GLY A 248 -27.22 -54.61 -29.02
#